data_AF-A0A7W0NCM3-F1
#
_entry.id   AF-A0A7W0NCM3-F1
#
_cell.length_a   1.000
_cell.length_b   1.000
_cell.length_c   1.000
_cell.angle_alpha   90.00
_cell.angle_beta   90.00
_cell.angle_gamma   90.00
#
_symmetry.space_group_name_H-M   'P 1'
#
loop_
_entity.id
_entity.type
_entity.pdbx_description
1 polymer ?
#
loop_
_entity_poly.entity_id
_entity_poly.type
_entity_poly.pdbx_seq_one_letter_code
_entity_poly.pdbx_strand_id
1 'polypeptide(L)'
;SVTAMTSDQTGGLPGGIDGFRTWPVCPWGLGWEVKGEKRHHWSGDFTSATTLSHIGQSGALLWADPATGLACAILANHDLGSGWSFHPARWARLSNAICAVAVAVASAGTAATCRC
;
A
#
# COMPACT_ATOMS: atom_id res chain seq x y z
N SER A 1 10.86 -6.54 17.67
CA SER A 1 10.30 -7.82 17.17
C SER A 1 9.59 -7.56 15.84
N VAL A 2 9.37 -8.58 15.01
CA VAL A 2 8.62 -8.43 13.74
C VAL A 2 7.21 -7.86 14.01
N THR A 3 6.52 -8.35 15.05
CA THR A 3 5.22 -7.82 15.45
C THR A 3 5.23 -6.30 15.67
N ALA A 4 6.22 -5.76 16.37
CA ALA A 4 6.33 -4.32 16.60
C ALA A 4 6.61 -3.53 15.30
N MET A 5 7.27 -4.15 14.32
CA MET A 5 7.50 -3.54 13.01
C MET A 5 6.22 -3.48 12.16
N THR A 6 5.27 -4.39 12.39
CA THR A 6 4.09 -4.59 11.53
C THR A 6 2.75 -4.30 12.22
N SER A 7 2.77 -3.66 13.39
CA SER A 7 1.56 -3.27 14.13
C SER A 7 1.67 -1.82 14.61
N ASP A 8 0.53 -1.16 14.79
CA ASP A 8 0.52 0.24 15.19
C ASP A 8 1.22 0.48 16.53
N GLN A 9 2.23 1.35 16.52
CA GLN A 9 2.95 1.83 17.69
C GLN A 9 2.61 3.29 18.02
N THR A 10 1.81 3.96 17.18
CA THR A 10 1.45 5.38 17.33
C THR A 10 0.23 5.59 18.21
N GLY A 11 -0.61 4.57 18.41
CA GLY A 11 -1.76 4.66 19.31
C GLY A 11 -2.81 5.66 18.83
N GLY A 12 -3.03 5.77 17.53
CA GLY A 12 -4.06 6.63 16.94
C GLY A 12 -3.64 8.08 16.68
N LEU A 13 -2.35 8.42 16.79
CA LEU A 13 -1.87 9.77 16.52
C LEU A 13 -2.09 10.19 15.05
N PRO A 14 -2.37 11.49 14.79
CA PRO A 14 -2.39 12.02 13.44
C PRO A 14 -0.98 12.05 12.84
N GLY A 15 -0.89 12.09 11.52
CA GLY A 15 0.40 12.20 10.84
C GLY A 15 0.28 12.11 9.33
N GLY A 16 1.43 11.97 8.68
CA GLY A 16 1.55 11.93 7.24
C GLY A 16 2.79 12.69 6.78
N ILE A 17 2.74 13.23 5.57
CA ILE A 17 3.80 14.03 4.99
C ILE A 17 3.19 15.36 4.56
N ASP A 18 3.55 16.42 5.26
CA ASP A 18 3.06 17.76 4.99
C ASP A 18 3.33 18.16 3.53
N GLY A 19 2.35 18.81 2.93
CA GLY A 19 2.38 19.16 1.49
C GLY A 19 1.96 18.01 0.55
N PHE A 20 1.90 16.76 1.01
CA PHE A 20 1.45 15.62 0.20
C PHE A 20 0.13 15.03 0.70
N ARG A 21 0.13 14.48 1.92
CA ARG A 21 -1.06 13.87 2.52
C ARG A 21 -0.89 13.71 4.01
N THR A 22 -1.95 14.02 4.74
CA THR A 22 -2.07 13.76 6.17
C THR A 22 -3.36 13.00 6.46
N TRP A 23 -3.36 12.28 7.58
CA TRP A 23 -4.50 11.54 8.09
C TRP A 23 -4.71 11.84 9.57
N PRO A 24 -5.97 11.88 10.03
CA PRO A 24 -6.29 12.10 11.45
C PRO A 24 -5.80 10.95 12.34
N VAL A 25 -5.66 9.75 11.75
CA VAL A 25 -5.08 8.56 12.38
C VAL A 25 -4.05 7.99 11.40
N CYS A 26 -2.78 7.97 11.79
CA CYS A 26 -1.67 7.59 10.92
C CYS A 26 -0.82 6.48 11.55
N PRO A 27 -1.31 5.23 11.58
CA PRO A 27 -0.61 4.13 12.21
C PRO A 27 0.76 3.86 11.56
N TRP A 28 1.75 3.62 12.40
CA TRP A 28 3.11 3.25 12.03
C TRP A 28 3.61 2.15 12.94
N GLY A 29 4.26 1.16 12.35
CA GLY A 29 5.11 0.23 13.08
C GLY A 29 6.49 0.81 13.34
N LEU A 30 7.39 0.01 13.89
CA LEU A 30 8.81 0.35 13.98
C LEU A 30 9.47 0.30 12.59
N GLY A 31 9.44 1.43 11.89
CA GLY A 31 10.10 1.65 10.59
C GLY A 31 9.21 1.47 9.35
N TRP A 32 8.02 0.86 9.49
CA TRP A 32 7.07 0.70 8.39
C TRP A 32 5.80 1.49 8.62
N GLU A 33 5.31 2.13 7.56
CA GLU A 33 3.94 2.63 7.55
C GLU A 33 2.97 1.44 7.62
N VAL A 34 1.95 1.51 8.47
CA VAL A 34 0.82 0.59 8.44
C VAL A 34 -0.35 1.32 7.78
N LYS A 35 -1.05 0.69 6.85
CA LYS A 35 -2.15 1.33 6.11
C LYS A 35 -3.31 1.68 7.05
N GLY A 36 -3.74 0.73 7.88
CA GLY A 36 -4.92 0.89 8.72
C GLY A 36 -6.13 1.34 7.91
N GLU A 37 -6.78 2.41 8.36
CA GLU A 37 -7.97 2.98 7.72
C GLU A 37 -7.67 4.21 6.83
N LYS A 38 -6.39 4.46 6.50
CA LYS A 38 -5.99 5.59 5.65
C LYS A 38 -6.73 5.57 4.31
N ARG A 39 -7.57 6.58 4.07
CA ARG A 39 -8.26 6.79 2.79
C ARG A 39 -7.33 7.46 1.77
N HIS A 40 -7.50 7.13 0.49
CA HIS A 40 -6.67 7.63 -0.61
C HIS A 40 -5.17 7.37 -0.39
N HIS A 41 -4.84 6.21 0.18
CA HIS A 41 -3.49 5.78 0.48
C HIS A 41 -2.71 5.42 -0.80
N TRP A 42 -1.38 5.51 -0.74
CA TRP A 42 -0.48 5.26 -1.88
C TRP A 42 -0.59 3.84 -2.44
N SER A 43 -0.87 2.86 -1.57
CA SER A 43 -1.07 1.44 -1.91
C SER A 43 -2.44 1.14 -2.54
N GLY A 44 -3.27 2.16 -2.78
CA GLY A 44 -4.60 1.99 -3.35
C GLY A 44 -5.65 1.51 -2.35
N ASP A 45 -6.87 1.29 -2.85
CA ASP A 45 -8.05 0.94 -2.06
C ASP A 45 -8.23 -0.58 -1.92
N PHE A 46 -7.63 -1.37 -2.82
CA PHE A 46 -7.83 -2.83 -2.85
C PHE A 46 -6.81 -3.61 -2.01
N THR A 47 -5.82 -2.93 -1.44
CA THR A 47 -4.94 -3.48 -0.41
C THR A 47 -5.63 -3.46 0.96
N SER A 48 -5.31 -4.43 1.82
CA SER A 48 -5.93 -4.60 3.14
C SER A 48 -5.43 -3.56 4.16
N ALA A 49 -6.14 -3.42 5.29
CA ALA A 49 -5.73 -2.56 6.40
C ALA A 49 -4.38 -2.97 7.02
N THR A 50 -3.98 -4.24 6.90
CA THR A 50 -2.70 -4.74 7.41
C THR A 50 -1.53 -4.49 6.46
N THR A 51 -1.76 -3.78 5.36
CA THR A 51 -0.71 -3.46 4.38
C THR A 51 0.38 -2.61 5.01
N LEU A 52 1.61 -3.04 4.83
CA LEU A 52 2.81 -2.32 5.22
C LEU A 52 3.31 -1.52 4.01
N SER A 53 3.80 -0.31 4.24
CA SER A 53 4.29 0.54 3.16
C SER A 53 5.49 1.39 3.57
N HIS A 54 6.21 1.88 2.57
CA HIS A 54 7.16 2.96 2.71
C HIS A 54 7.27 3.69 1.38
N ILE A 55 7.32 5.02 1.41
CA ILE A 55 7.58 5.83 0.22
C ILE A 55 8.94 6.52 0.34
N GLY A 56 9.56 6.80 -0.80
CA GLY A 56 10.85 7.50 -0.87
C GLY A 56 10.73 8.71 -1.79
N GLN A 57 11.24 9.86 -1.34
CA GLN A 57 11.17 11.15 -2.05
C GLN A 57 11.60 11.08 -3.52
N SER A 58 12.50 10.16 -3.86
CA SER A 58 12.99 9.89 -5.22
C SER A 58 11.95 9.29 -6.18
N GLY A 59 10.70 9.07 -5.76
CA GLY A 59 9.67 8.44 -6.59
C GLY A 59 9.58 6.93 -6.38
N ALA A 60 9.92 6.45 -5.18
CA ALA A 60 9.83 5.05 -4.82
C ALA A 60 8.61 4.77 -3.93
N LEU A 61 7.95 3.64 -4.16
CA LEU A 61 6.93 3.06 -3.28
C LEU A 61 7.22 1.57 -3.12
N LEU A 62 7.20 1.10 -1.87
CA LEU A 62 7.14 -0.32 -1.54
C LEU A 62 5.88 -0.56 -0.71
N TRP A 63 5.15 -1.63 -1.02
CA TRP A 63 4.13 -2.15 -0.13
C TRP A 63 4.09 -3.68 -0.13
N ALA A 64 3.69 -4.24 1.00
CA ALA A 64 3.41 -5.65 1.17
C ALA A 64 2.10 -5.81 1.94
N ASP A 65 1.22 -6.67 1.44
CA ASP A 65 -0.08 -6.96 2.03
C ASP A 65 -0.12 -8.44 2.50
N PRO A 66 0.09 -8.68 3.81
CA PRO A 66 0.06 -10.04 4.36
C PRO A 66 -1.28 -10.74 4.16
N ALA A 67 -2.40 -10.00 4.10
CA ALA A 67 -3.73 -10.60 3.96
C ALA A 67 -3.96 -11.19 2.57
N THR A 68 -3.36 -10.58 1.54
CA THR A 68 -3.47 -11.07 0.15
C THR A 68 -2.23 -11.86 -0.30
N GLY A 69 -1.15 -11.85 0.49
CA GLY A 69 0.14 -12.44 0.12
C GLY A 69 0.82 -11.72 -1.05
N LEU A 70 0.49 -10.46 -1.31
CA LEU A 70 1.03 -9.67 -2.42
C LEU A 70 2.07 -8.67 -1.93
N ALA A 71 3.04 -8.36 -2.78
CA ALA A 71 3.96 -7.25 -2.58
C ALA A 71 4.22 -6.54 -3.91
N CYS A 72 4.51 -5.24 -3.86
CA CYS A 72 4.84 -4.45 -5.02
C CYS A 72 5.90 -3.41 -4.68
N ALA A 73 6.91 -3.31 -5.55
CA ALA A 73 7.88 -2.24 -5.57
C ALA A 73 7.70 -1.42 -6.84
N ILE A 74 7.61 -0.10 -6.71
CA ILE A 74 7.58 0.86 -7.81
C ILE A 74 8.79 1.76 -7.66
N LEU A 75 9.60 1.82 -8.71
CA LEU A 75 10.76 2.72 -8.81
C LEU A 75 10.57 3.59 -10.06
N ALA A 76 10.45 4.89 -9.86
CA ALA A 76 10.30 5.86 -10.94
C ALA A 76 11.49 6.83 -11.00
N ASN A 77 11.58 7.59 -12.08
CA ASN A 77 12.55 8.66 -12.30
C ASN A 77 11.95 10.06 -12.10
N HIS A 78 10.83 10.15 -11.37
CA HIS A 78 10.15 11.38 -11.00
C HIS A 78 9.98 11.42 -9.49
N ASP A 79 10.51 12.48 -8.85
CA ASP A 79 10.36 12.66 -7.42
C ASP A 79 8.90 12.94 -7.00
N LEU A 80 8.62 12.84 -5.70
CA LEU A 80 7.30 13.14 -5.16
C LEU A 80 6.84 14.58 -5.43
N GLY A 81 7.75 15.54 -5.44
CA GLY A 81 7.46 16.97 -5.61
C GLY A 81 6.92 17.31 -7.00
N SER A 82 7.24 16.50 -8.01
CA SER A 82 6.65 16.60 -9.35
C SER A 82 5.13 16.37 -9.38
N GLY A 83 4.55 15.77 -8.33
CA GLY A 83 3.15 15.37 -8.28
C GLY A 83 2.82 14.15 -9.16
N TRP A 84 3.79 13.58 -9.88
CA TRP A 84 3.56 12.45 -10.79
C TRP A 84 2.93 11.23 -10.09
N SER A 85 3.31 10.94 -8.85
CA SER A 85 2.79 9.77 -8.14
C SER A 85 1.30 9.86 -7.76
N PHE A 86 0.82 11.09 -7.48
CA PHE A 86 -0.47 11.33 -6.82
C PHE A 86 -1.47 12.15 -7.65
N HIS A 87 -1.00 12.85 -8.70
CA HIS A 87 -1.82 13.69 -9.58
C HIS A 87 -1.64 13.34 -11.08
N PRO A 88 -2.50 12.47 -11.65
CA PRO A 88 -3.49 11.61 -10.96
C PRO A 88 -2.82 10.55 -10.07
N ALA A 89 -3.60 9.86 -9.25
CA ALA A 89 -3.12 8.86 -8.28
C ALA A 89 -2.56 7.58 -8.93
N ARG A 90 -1.46 7.71 -9.67
CA ARG A 90 -0.85 6.67 -10.51
C ARG A 90 -0.47 5.43 -9.69
N TRP A 91 0.15 5.62 -8.51
CA TRP A 91 0.52 4.50 -7.64
C TRP A 91 -0.69 3.72 -7.11
N ALA A 92 -1.72 4.42 -6.64
CA ALA A 92 -2.94 3.79 -6.14
C ALA A 92 -3.66 3.01 -7.27
N ARG A 93 -3.75 3.60 -8.47
CA ARG A 93 -4.38 2.96 -9.63
C ARG A 93 -3.62 1.71 -10.08
N LEU A 94 -2.29 1.77 -10.14
CA LEU A 94 -1.47 0.61 -10.48
C LEU A 94 -1.60 -0.50 -9.43
N SER A 95 -1.52 -0.14 -8.14
CA SER A 95 -1.66 -1.10 -7.04
C SER A 95 -3.03 -1.79 -7.06
N ASN A 96 -4.10 -1.03 -7.28
CA ASN A 96 -5.45 -1.59 -7.44
C ASN A 96 -5.54 -2.55 -8.63
N ALA A 97 -4.92 -2.23 -9.76
CA ALA A 97 -4.89 -3.12 -10.92
C ALA A 97 -4.14 -4.43 -10.62
N ILE A 98 -3.00 -4.36 -9.91
CA ILE A 98 -2.24 -5.54 -9.47
C ILE A 98 -3.11 -6.44 -8.58
N CYS A 99 -3.76 -5.87 -7.56
CA CYS A 99 -4.66 -6.62 -6.67
C CYS A 99 -5.82 -7.26 -7.45
N ALA A 100 -6.45 -6.52 -8.36
CA ALA A 100 -7.57 -7.04 -9.15
C ALA A 100 -7.15 -8.22 -10.06
N VAL A 101 -6.00 -8.12 -10.72
CA VAL A 101 -5.48 -9.21 -11.56
C VAL A 101 -5.12 -10.43 -10.72
N ALA A 102 -4.51 -10.24 -9.55
CA ALA A 102 -4.17 -11.36 -8.66
C ALA A 102 -5.41 -12.16 -8.23
N VAL A 103 -6.51 -11.47 -7.90
CA VAL A 103 -7.79 -12.13 -7.57
C VAL A 103 -8.34 -12.91 -8.77
N ALA A 104 -8.28 -12.33 -9.98
CA ALA A 104 -8.75 -13.01 -11.19
C ALA A 104 -7.92 -14.27 -11.51
N VAL A 105 -6.59 -14.19 -11.37
CA VAL A 105 -5.69 -15.33 -11.61
C VAL A 105 -5.93 -16.45 -10.58
N ALA A 106 -6.07 -16.10 -9.29
CA ALA A 106 -6.38 -17.07 -8.26
C ALA A 106 -7.72 -17.80 -8.55
N SER A 107 -8.75 -17.04 -8.93
CA SER A 107 -10.08 -17.58 -9.25
C SER A 107 -10.06 -18.50 -10.48
N ALA A 108 -9.29 -18.15 -11.51
CA ALA A 108 -9.12 -18.98 -12.71
C ALA A 108 -8.39 -20.30 -12.39
N GLY A 109 -7.38 -20.26 -11.52
CA GLY A 109 -6.68 -21.47 -11.05
C GLY A 109 -7.58 -22.44 -10.27
N THR A 110 -8.47 -21.91 -9.43
CA THR A 110 -9.47 -22.72 -8.71
C THR A 110 -10.53 -23.31 -9.66
N ALA A 111 -11.00 -22.55 -10.66
CA ALA A 111 -11.94 -23.06 -11.66
C ALA A 111 -11.32 -24.13 -12.58
N ALA A 112 -10.00 -24.11 -12.80
CA ALA A 112 -9.29 -25.15 -13.55
C ALA A 112 -9.12 -26.45 -12.75
N THR A 113 -9.03 -26.38 -11.42
CA THR A 113 -8.93 -27.55 -10.52
C THR A 113 -10.28 -28.17 -10.20
N CYS A 114 -11.37 -27.40 -10.25
CA CYS A 114 -12.75 -27.88 -10.08
C CYS A 114 -13.37 -28.34 -11.41
N ARG A 115 -12.70 -29.25 -12.13
CA ARG A 115 -13.28 -30.02 -13.23
C ARG A 115 -13.03 -31.51 -12.97
N CYS A 116 -14.00 -32.14 -12.32
CA CYS A 116 -14.24 -33.58 -12.35
C CYS A 116 -15.56 -33.82 -13.06
#